data_AF-A0A9Q0VED6-F1
#
_entry.id   AF-A0A9Q0VED6-F1
#
_cell.length_a   1.000
_cell.length_b   1.000
_cell.length_c   1.000
_cell.angle_alpha   90.00
_cell.angle_beta   90.00
_cell.angle_gamma   90.00
#
_symmetry.space_group_name_H-M   'P 1'
#
loop_
_entity.id
_entity.type
_entity.pdbx_description
1 polymer ?
#
loop_
_entity_poly.entity_id
_entity_poly.type
_entity_poly.pdbx_seq_one_letter_code
_entity_poly.pdbx_strand_id
1 'polypeptide(L)'
;MFSIIDNRMGAYPSECVERFVGLALNCCHDKQDKRPSMQDVVMELEAILKMMPETDSISTESTSTYSGKSALSPSFYSSRDLYGSSSLLGSDLSSGAVPTITPR
;
A
#
# COMPACT_ATOMS: atom_id res chain seq x y z
N MET A 1 4.17 -0.57 26.06
CA MET A 1 4.09 -0.80 24.61
C MET A 1 2.70 -0.50 24.07
N PHE A 2 1.63 -1.14 24.58
CA PHE A 2 0.27 -0.96 24.07
C PHE A 2 -0.33 0.46 24.19
N SER A 3 0.25 1.36 24.99
CA SER A 3 -0.23 2.74 25.16
C SER A 3 -0.11 3.61 23.91
N ILE A 4 0.69 3.21 22.92
CA ILE A 4 0.86 3.96 21.65
C ILE A 4 -0.15 3.54 20.57
N ILE A 5 -0.92 2.48 20.82
CA ILE A 5 -1.84 1.91 19.84
C ILE A 5 -3.15 2.69 19.91
N ASP A 6 -3.72 3.00 18.75
CA ASP A 6 -5.01 3.68 18.68
C ASP A 6 -6.11 2.78 19.28
N ASN A 7 -6.73 3.27 20.35
CA ASN A 7 -7.89 2.67 21.02
C ASN A 7 -9.06 2.37 20.04
N ARG A 8 -9.14 3.08 18.91
CA ARG A 8 -10.18 2.89 17.90
C ARG A 8 -9.97 1.68 16.99
N MET A 9 -8.85 0.98 17.09
CA MET A 9 -8.54 -0.19 16.24
C MET A 9 -9.36 -1.45 16.58
N GLY A 10 -10.14 -1.45 17.66
CA GLY A 10 -10.90 -2.63 18.09
C GLY A 10 -10.03 -3.72 18.70
N ALA A 11 -10.51 -4.96 18.65
CA ALA A 11 -9.77 -6.10 19.17
C ALA A 11 -8.71 -6.58 18.15
N TYR A 12 -7.51 -6.83 18.64
CA TYR A 12 -6.39 -7.36 17.84
C TYR A 12 -5.62 -8.41 18.64
N PRO A 13 -5.01 -9.41 17.98
CA PRO A 13 -4.07 -10.29 18.66
C PRO A 13 -2.84 -9.49 19.09
N SER A 14 -2.44 -9.60 20.36
CA SER A 14 -1.28 -8.89 20.90
C SER A 14 0.01 -9.26 20.14
N GLU A 15 0.17 -10.52 19.76
CA GLU A 15 1.33 -11.00 19.02
C GLU A 15 1.48 -10.32 17.64
N CYS A 16 0.37 -10.11 16.92
CA CYS A 16 0.39 -9.40 15.63
C CYS A 16 0.95 -7.99 15.78
N VAL A 17 0.51 -7.29 16.82
CA VAL A 17 0.95 -5.92 17.12
C VAL A 17 2.41 -5.90 17.55
N GLU A 18 2.85 -6.81 18.41
CA GLU A 18 4.24 -6.88 18.85
C GLU A 18 5.19 -7.09 17.67
N ARG A 19 4.86 -8.02 16.76
CA ARG A 19 5.62 -8.24 15.53
C ARG A 19 5.59 -7.02 14.61
N PHE A 20 4.42 -6.41 14.42
CA PHE A 20 4.28 -5.22 13.58
C PHE A 20 5.12 -4.04 14.10
N VAL A 21 5.11 -3.79 15.41
CA VAL A 21 5.95 -2.75 16.00
C VAL A 21 7.43 -3.10 15.87
N GLY A 22 7.82 -4.38 16.03
CA GLY A 22 9.18 -4.83 15.77
C GLY A 22 9.64 -4.53 14.34
N LEU A 23 8.79 -4.81 13.35
CA LEU A 23 9.04 -4.46 11.95
C LEU A 23 9.18 -2.94 11.76
N ALA A 24 8.27 -2.15 12.35
CA ALA A 24 8.32 -0.69 12.27
C ALA A 24 9.63 -0.12 12.86
N LEU A 25 10.09 -0.64 13.99
CA LEU A 25 11.36 -0.25 14.61
C LEU A 25 12.55 -0.57 13.70
N ASN A 26 12.55 -1.74 13.05
CA ASN A 26 13.60 -2.11 12.09
C ASN A 26 13.60 -1.19 10.86
N CYS A 27 12.43 -0.85 10.31
CA CYS A 27 12.30 0.11 9.22
C CYS A 27 12.82 1.51 9.58
N CYS A 28 12.64 1.92 10.84
CA CYS A 28 13.05 3.22 11.36
C CYS A 28 14.48 3.25 11.92
N HIS A 29 15.29 2.19 11.74
CA HIS A 29 16.63 2.16 12.31
C HIS A 29 17.51 3.31 11.75
N ASP A 30 18.27 3.98 12.63
CA ASP A 30 19.17 5.09 12.26
C ASP A 30 20.20 4.71 11.19
N LYS A 31 20.63 3.44 11.19
CA LYS A 31 21.62 2.92 10.26
C LYS A 31 20.91 2.31 9.05
N GLN A 32 21.20 2.83 7.86
CA GLN A 32 20.55 2.41 6.62
C GLN A 32 20.76 0.92 6.32
N ASP A 33 21.94 0.38 6.59
CA ASP A 33 22.31 -1.03 6.38
C ASP A 33 21.56 -2.00 7.29
N LYS A 34 20.96 -1.50 8.38
CA LYS A 34 20.13 -2.30 9.28
C LYS A 34 18.64 -2.27 8.94
N ARG A 35 18.22 -1.42 8.02
CA ARG A 35 16.83 -1.38 7.58
C ARG A 35 16.55 -2.60 6.70
N PRO A 36 15.40 -3.26 6.87
CA PRO A 36 15.01 -4.40 6.04
C PRO A 36 14.84 -3.97 4.58
N SER A 37 15.00 -4.91 3.65
CA SER A 37 14.63 -4.68 2.26
C SER A 37 13.10 -4.63 2.12
N MET A 38 12.59 -4.01 1.05
CA MET A 38 11.14 -4.02 0.79
C MET A 38 10.57 -5.43 0.65
N GLN A 39 11.38 -6.40 0.18
CA GLN A 39 10.97 -7.81 0.13
C GLN A 39 10.74 -8.38 1.54
N ASP A 40 11.66 -8.12 2.46
CA ASP A 40 11.55 -8.59 3.85
C ASP A 40 10.35 -7.94 4.55
N VAL A 41 10.12 -6.64 4.28
CA VAL A 41 8.97 -5.91 4.83
C VAL A 41 7.65 -6.53 4.39
N VAL A 42 7.47 -6.78 3.08
CA VAL A 42 6.22 -7.37 2.58
C VAL A 42 6.05 -8.79 3.10
N MET A 43 7.12 -9.59 3.15
CA MET A 43 7.06 -10.95 3.67
C MET A 43 6.61 -10.99 5.14
N GLU A 44 7.15 -10.11 5.98
CA GLU A 44 6.75 -10.04 7.39
C GLU A 44 5.31 -9.49 7.54
N LEU A 45 4.90 -8.51 6.72
CA LEU A 45 3.52 -8.01 6.73
C LEU A 45 2.52 -9.10 6.34
N GLU A 46 2.78 -9.88 5.30
CA GLU A 46 1.95 -11.03 4.92
C GLU A 46 1.90 -12.08 6.02
N ALA A 47 3.02 -12.33 6.70
CA ALA A 47 3.06 -13.25 7.84
C ALA A 47 2.21 -12.75 9.02
N ILE A 48 2.28 -11.47 9.35
CA ILE A 48 1.47 -10.85 10.40
C ILE A 48 -0.02 -10.90 10.04
N LEU A 49 -0.38 -10.60 8.79
CA LEU A 49 -1.77 -10.66 8.33
C LEU A 49 -2.36 -12.07 8.48
N LYS A 50 -1.57 -13.11 8.20
CA LYS A 50 -1.98 -14.52 8.38
C LYS A 50 -2.19 -14.92 9.85
N MET A 51 -1.66 -14.15 10.81
CA MET A 51 -1.88 -14.38 12.25
C MET A 51 -3.16 -13.72 12.75
N MET A 52 -3.76 -12.82 11.98
CA MET A 52 -5.03 -12.22 12.34
C MET A 52 -6.16 -13.25 12.15
N PRO A 53 -7.13 -13.33 13.08
CA PRO A 53 -8.30 -14.18 12.90
C PRO A 53 -9.00 -13.78 11.60
N GLU A 54 -9.37 -14.75 10.78
CA GLU A 54 -9.93 -14.50 9.44
C GLU A 54 -11.11 -13.53 9.52
N THR A 55 -10.91 -12.32 9.00
CA THR A 55 -11.98 -11.48 8.50
C THR A 55 -12.06 -11.75 7.01
N ASP A 56 -13.08 -12.48 6.57
CA ASP A 56 -13.36 -12.83 5.18
C ASP A 56 -13.25 -11.61 4.24
N SER A 57 -12.10 -11.38 3.60
CA SER A 57 -12.03 -10.67 2.33
C SER A 57 -10.64 -10.75 1.67
N ILE A 58 -10.58 -11.64 0.68
CA ILE A 58 -9.82 -11.56 -0.58
C ILE A 58 -8.29 -11.74 -0.47
N SER A 59 -7.87 -12.99 -0.72
CA SER A 59 -6.57 -13.31 -1.30
C SER A 59 -6.34 -12.48 -2.57
N THR A 60 -5.52 -11.45 -2.50
CA THR A 60 -4.87 -10.90 -3.69
C THR A 60 -3.76 -11.85 -4.11
N GLU A 61 -4.13 -12.88 -4.87
CA GLU A 61 -3.21 -13.67 -5.67
C GLU A 61 -2.58 -12.74 -6.72
N SER A 62 -1.43 -12.15 -6.40
CA SER A 62 -0.63 -11.39 -7.37
C SER A 62 0.24 -12.36 -8.16
N THR A 63 -0.38 -13.12 -9.07
CA THR A 63 0.33 -13.89 -10.08
C THR A 63 0.83 -12.94 -11.16
N SER A 64 2.05 -12.41 -11.00
CA SER A 64 2.70 -11.61 -12.03
C SER A 64 3.26 -12.51 -13.15
N THR A 65 2.39 -12.99 -14.04
CA THR A 65 2.85 -13.52 -15.33
C THR A 65 2.89 -12.36 -16.32
N TYR A 66 4.09 -11.81 -16.50
CA TYR A 66 4.39 -10.94 -17.64
C TYR A 66 4.25 -11.78 -18.92
N SER A 67 3.17 -11.59 -19.66
CA SER A 67 3.11 -12.04 -21.05
C SER A 67 2.36 -11.00 -21.84
N GLY A 68 3.13 -10.15 -22.53
CA GLY A 68 2.56 -9.18 -23.45
C GLY A 68 1.83 -9.89 -24.58
N LYS A 69 0.60 -9.45 -24.85
CA LYS A 69 0.04 -9.16 -26.19
C LYS A 69 -1.48 -8.89 -26.08
N SER A 70 -1.81 -7.66 -26.47
CA SER A 70 -3.05 -7.03 -26.92
C SER A 70 -4.37 -7.82 -27.07
N ALA A 71 -5.43 -7.08 -26.68
CA ALA A 71 -6.79 -6.99 -27.24
C ALA A 71 -7.86 -8.02 -26.82
N LEU A 72 -8.86 -7.56 -26.06
CA LEU A 72 -10.29 -7.41 -26.43
C LEU A 72 -11.16 -7.36 -25.15
N SER A 73 -11.98 -6.31 -25.01
CA SER A 73 -12.97 -6.17 -23.93
C SER A 73 -14.12 -7.17 -24.03
N PRO A 74 -14.78 -7.51 -22.90
CA PRO A 74 -16.23 -7.60 -22.90
C PRO A 74 -16.83 -6.73 -21.79
N SER A 75 -17.70 -5.82 -22.21
CA SER A 75 -18.59 -5.04 -21.35
C SER A 75 -19.69 -5.94 -20.77
N PHE A 76 -19.99 -5.80 -19.47
CA PHE A 76 -21.33 -6.09 -18.95
C PHE A 76 -21.80 -4.92 -18.10
N TYR A 77 -22.82 -4.23 -18.63
CA TYR A 77 -23.57 -3.16 -17.99
C TYR A 77 -24.52 -3.74 -16.94
N SER A 78 -24.59 -3.13 -15.76
CA SER A 78 -25.85 -2.58 -15.24
C SER A 78 -25.70 -1.75 -13.97
N SER A 79 -26.24 -0.54 -14.08
CA SER A 79 -26.86 0.32 -13.06
C SER A 79 -26.12 0.66 -11.78
N ARG A 80 -25.70 1.93 -11.70
CA ARG A 80 -26.08 2.84 -10.59
C ARG A 80 -25.87 4.31 -10.99
N ASP A 81 -27.00 4.93 -11.30
CA ASP A 81 -27.42 6.29 -10.98
C ASP A 81 -26.63 7.52 -11.45
N LEU A 82 -27.42 8.36 -12.11
CA LEU A 82 -27.18 9.69 -12.68
C LEU A 82 -26.94 10.73 -11.58
N TYR A 83 -25.76 11.37 -11.55
CA TYR A 83 -25.61 12.68 -10.90
C TYR A 83 -24.50 13.53 -11.56
N GLY A 84 -24.94 14.55 -12.30
CA GLY A 84 -24.26 15.84 -12.46
C GLY A 84 -22.85 15.86 -13.07
N SER A 85 -22.77 16.00 -14.39
CA SER A 85 -21.58 16.49 -15.07
C SER A 85 -21.28 17.95 -14.69
N SER A 86 -20.09 18.21 -14.16
CA SER A 86 -19.38 19.47 -14.37
C SER A 86 -17.96 19.16 -14.79
N SER A 87 -17.64 19.51 -16.03
CA SER A 87 -16.35 19.35 -16.69
C SER A 87 -15.23 20.06 -15.91
N LEU A 88 -14.29 19.29 -15.35
CA LEU A 88 -13.00 19.87 -14.94
C LEU A 88 -12.11 19.94 -16.17
N LEU A 89 -12.15 21.14 -16.76
CA LEU A 89 -11.30 21.65 -17.81
C LEU A 89 -9.83 21.37 -17.49
N GLY A 90 -9.12 20.74 -18.44
CA GLY A 90 -7.75 20.27 -18.29
C GLY A 90 -6.78 21.38 -17.87
N SER A 91 -6.00 21.10 -16.83
CA SER A 91 -4.90 21.96 -16.39
C SER A 91 -3.64 21.67 -17.22
N ASP A 92 -3.25 22.66 -18.00
CA ASP A 92 -1.98 22.74 -18.74
C ASP A 92 -0.80 22.76 -17.75
N LEU A 93 0.07 21.75 -17.80
CA LEU A 93 1.30 21.72 -17.01
C LEU A 93 2.41 22.42 -17.78
N SER A 94 2.42 23.75 -17.72
CA SER A 94 3.57 24.53 -18.14
C SER A 94 4.78 24.13 -17.29
N SER A 95 5.69 23.36 -17.88
CA SER A 95 6.95 22.92 -17.29
C SER A 95 7.81 24.13 -16.91
N GLY A 96 7.74 24.53 -15.63
CA GLY A 96 8.58 25.56 -15.04
C GLY A 96 9.99 25.03 -14.81
N ALA A 97 10.98 25.85 -15.15
CA ALA A 97 12.41 25.56 -15.22
C ALA A 97 12.98 24.68 -14.08
N VAL A 98 13.81 23.70 -14.45
CA VAL A 98 14.62 22.90 -13.52
C VAL A 98 15.81 23.75 -13.04
N PRO A 99 15.94 24.09 -11.75
CA PRO A 99 17.10 24.81 -11.26
C PRO A 99 18.34 23.92 -11.27
N THR A 100 19.45 24.42 -11.80
CA THR A 100 20.75 23.76 -11.77
C THR A 100 21.31 23.81 -10.35
N ILE A 101 21.40 22.66 -9.68
CA ILE A 101 22.04 22.53 -8.37
C ILE A 101 23.45 21.97 -8.59
N THR A 102 24.47 22.73 -8.18
CA THR A 102 25.86 22.23 -8.16
C THR A 102 26.13 21.40 -6.90
N PRO A 103 26.76 20.22 -7.00
CA PRO A 103 27.10 19.40 -5.84
C PRO A 103 28.18 20.05 -4.96
N ARG A 104 28.14 19.74 -3.65
CA ARG A 104 29.15 20.10 -2.66
C ARG A 104 30.26 19.06 -2.58
#